data_AF-A0A2R7NTF7-F1
#
_entry.id   AF-A0A2R7NTF7-F1
#
_cell.length_a   1.000
_cell.length_b   1.000
_cell.length_c   1.000
_cell.angle_alpha   90.00
_cell.angle_beta   90.00
_cell.angle_gamma   90.00
#
_symmetry.space_group_name_H-M   'P 1'
#
loop_
_entity.id
_entity.type
_entity.pdbx_description
1 polymer ?
#
loop_
_entity_poly.entity_id
_entity_poly.type
_entity_poly.pdbx_seq_one_letter_code
_entity_poly.pdbx_strand_id
1 'polypeptide(L)'
;MTKKDLISGATSDSFGYSYHAVCVDNDRVVGFNSIIPNYYFYNKQKIKMGYSGSTFVIKEYRKNMMILRDMMKKLEAKCKEDDIKAFLAVPNSNSLLYFKKILKYDDIAELPYYILPVSISKILKKPSLKILDFFIKIFCMVNIFLNKIFANLFNTRPEKKQYVVDYNTDFNNNRFSHSRYKTIQKGGIEFSYTIYNEDGVK
;
A
#
# COMPACT_ATOMS: atom_id res chain seq x y z
N MET A 1 16.13 -3.24 -8.04
CA MET A 1 14.88 -4.01 -8.16
C MET A 1 15.04 -4.99 -9.31
N THR A 2 14.84 -6.27 -9.08
CA THR A 2 15.05 -7.33 -10.09
C THR A 2 13.74 -7.70 -10.79
N LYS A 3 13.82 -8.36 -11.96
CA LYS A 3 12.64 -8.95 -12.64
C LYS A 3 11.85 -9.87 -11.71
N LYS A 4 12.54 -10.65 -10.88
CA LYS A 4 11.92 -11.55 -9.90
C LYS A 4 11.12 -10.78 -8.85
N ASP A 5 11.61 -9.63 -8.40
CA ASP A 5 10.89 -8.77 -7.46
C ASP A 5 9.61 -8.19 -8.06
N LEU A 6 9.64 -7.83 -9.36
CA LEU A 6 8.47 -7.32 -10.08
C LEU A 6 7.39 -8.40 -10.24
N ILE A 7 7.78 -9.60 -10.70
CA ILE A 7 6.85 -10.73 -10.84
C ILE A 7 6.25 -11.11 -9.50
N SER A 8 7.10 -11.23 -8.47
CA SER A 8 6.65 -11.51 -7.10
C SER A 8 5.64 -10.46 -6.63
N GLY A 9 5.93 -9.16 -6.79
CA GLY A 9 5.00 -8.09 -6.43
C GLY A 9 3.66 -8.14 -7.17
N ALA A 10 3.62 -8.70 -8.38
CA ALA A 10 2.43 -8.83 -9.22
C ALA A 10 1.64 -10.13 -9.01
N THR A 11 2.17 -11.09 -8.25
CA THR A 11 1.57 -12.43 -8.07
C THR A 11 1.46 -12.85 -6.60
N SER A 12 2.02 -12.07 -5.67
CA SER A 12 1.93 -12.30 -4.22
C SER A 12 0.56 -11.89 -3.67
N ASP A 13 -0.50 -12.52 -4.15
CA ASP A 13 -1.90 -12.25 -3.81
C ASP A 13 -2.72 -13.54 -3.70
N SER A 14 -4.02 -13.41 -3.44
CA SER A 14 -4.93 -14.56 -3.22
C SER A 14 -5.13 -15.44 -4.46
N PHE A 15 -4.79 -14.95 -5.65
CA PHE A 15 -5.06 -15.60 -6.93
C PHE A 15 -3.79 -15.96 -7.71
N GLY A 16 -2.63 -15.42 -7.33
CA GLY A 16 -1.37 -15.69 -8.00
C GLY A 16 -1.20 -14.92 -9.32
N TYR A 17 -2.03 -13.91 -9.58
CA TYR A 17 -2.00 -13.14 -10.81
C TYR A 17 -2.50 -11.71 -10.59
N SER A 18 -2.09 -10.79 -11.48
CA SER A 18 -2.65 -9.44 -11.54
C SER A 18 -2.90 -9.00 -12.99
N TYR A 19 -3.67 -7.94 -13.12
CA TYR A 19 -3.99 -7.32 -14.41
C TYR A 19 -3.10 -6.12 -14.63
N HIS A 20 -2.67 -5.93 -15.88
CA HIS A 20 -1.81 -4.81 -16.25
C HIS A 20 -2.34 -4.11 -17.50
N ALA A 21 -2.38 -2.78 -17.48
CA ALA A 21 -2.49 -1.97 -18.68
C ALA A 21 -1.17 -1.24 -18.91
N VAL A 22 -0.72 -1.28 -20.16
CA VAL A 22 0.47 -0.59 -20.64
C VAL A 22 0.03 0.37 -21.73
N CYS A 23 0.36 1.65 -21.59
CA CYS A 23 0.23 2.62 -22.68
C CYS A 23 1.58 2.74 -23.37
N VAL A 24 1.60 2.51 -24.69
CA VAL A 24 2.81 2.55 -25.52
C VAL A 24 2.64 3.64 -26.58
N ASP A 25 3.68 4.44 -26.79
CA ASP A 25 3.79 5.39 -27.90
C ASP A 25 5.18 5.23 -28.53
N ASN A 26 5.25 4.95 -29.84
CA ASN A 26 6.49 4.70 -30.58
C ASN A 26 7.46 3.75 -29.84
N ASP A 27 7.00 2.55 -29.47
CA ASP A 27 7.73 1.53 -28.71
C ASP A 27 8.19 1.92 -27.29
N ARG A 28 7.83 3.12 -26.83
CA ARG A 28 8.10 3.59 -25.48
C ARG A 28 6.90 3.36 -24.58
N VAL A 29 7.11 2.75 -23.41
CA VAL A 29 6.09 2.70 -22.36
C VAL A 29 5.93 4.09 -21.75
N VAL A 30 4.77 4.71 -21.96
CA VAL A 30 4.45 6.07 -21.51
C VAL A 30 3.47 6.08 -20.32
N GLY A 31 2.81 4.96 -20.05
CA GLY A 31 1.96 4.79 -18.89
C GLY A 31 1.79 3.33 -18.49
N PHE A 32 1.47 3.12 -17.22
CA PHE A 32 1.24 1.80 -16.65
C PHE A 32 0.29 1.89 -15.47
N ASN A 33 -0.54 0.88 -15.30
CA ASN A 33 -1.31 0.63 -14.07
C ASN A 33 -1.47 -0.88 -13.87
N SER A 34 -1.61 -1.30 -12.62
CA SER A 34 -1.93 -2.68 -12.28
C SER A 34 -3.11 -2.78 -11.34
N ILE A 35 -3.90 -3.84 -11.48
CA ILE A 35 -4.94 -4.22 -10.52
C ILE A 35 -4.60 -5.61 -9.95
N ILE A 36 -4.41 -5.66 -8.63
CA ILE A 36 -4.08 -6.88 -7.89
C ILE A 36 -5.36 -7.39 -7.19
N PRO A 37 -5.93 -8.51 -7.64
CA PRO A 37 -7.14 -9.07 -7.05
C PRO A 37 -6.86 -9.69 -5.69
N ASN A 38 -7.78 -9.51 -4.73
CA ASN A 38 -7.77 -10.21 -3.45
C ASN A 38 -9.20 -10.44 -2.95
N TYR A 39 -9.34 -11.36 -2.01
CA TYR A 39 -10.59 -11.55 -1.29
C TYR A 39 -10.76 -10.53 -0.17
N TYR A 40 -11.98 -10.03 -0.04
CA TYR A 40 -12.41 -9.15 1.04
C TYR A 40 -13.73 -9.66 1.60
N PHE A 41 -14.00 -9.33 2.86
CA PHE A 41 -15.32 -9.43 3.45
C PHE A 41 -16.00 -8.06 3.40
N TYR A 42 -17.18 -8.03 2.78
CA TYR A 42 -18.14 -6.93 2.83
C TYR A 42 -19.35 -7.38 3.64
N ASN A 43 -19.59 -6.77 4.81
CA ASN A 43 -20.68 -7.17 5.70
C ASN A 43 -20.77 -8.71 5.92
N LYS A 44 -19.62 -9.36 6.14
CA LYS A 44 -19.43 -10.83 6.28
C LYS A 44 -19.59 -11.66 5.00
N GLN A 45 -19.94 -11.06 3.87
CA GLN A 45 -19.94 -11.74 2.58
C GLN A 45 -18.55 -11.65 1.94
N LYS A 46 -18.00 -12.79 1.52
CA LYS A 46 -16.74 -12.85 0.78
C LYS A 46 -16.95 -12.35 -0.65
N ILE A 47 -16.20 -11.34 -1.06
CA ILE A 47 -16.22 -10.71 -2.38
C ILE A 47 -14.81 -10.61 -2.95
N LYS A 48 -14.71 -10.50 -4.28
CA LYS A 48 -13.44 -10.19 -4.96
C LYS A 48 -13.34 -8.68 -5.17
N MET A 49 -12.23 -8.09 -4.74
CA MET A 49 -11.91 -6.68 -5.01
C MET A 49 -10.53 -6.56 -5.63
N GLY A 50 -10.33 -5.51 -6.42
CA GLY A 50 -9.05 -5.21 -7.05
C GLY A 50 -8.36 -4.03 -6.39
N TYR A 51 -7.12 -4.18 -5.95
CA TYR A 51 -6.29 -3.06 -5.52
C TYR A 51 -5.52 -2.50 -6.73
N SER A 52 -5.82 -1.25 -7.11
CA SER A 52 -5.11 -0.52 -8.15
C SER A 52 -3.83 0.12 -7.59
N GLY A 53 -2.70 -0.17 -8.23
CA GLY A 53 -1.39 0.28 -7.79
C GLY A 53 -0.39 0.37 -8.94
N SER A 54 0.84 0.78 -8.59
CA SER A 54 1.95 0.96 -9.55
C SER A 54 1.62 1.93 -10.70
N THR A 55 0.69 2.86 -10.47
CA THR A 55 0.24 3.81 -11.49
C THR A 55 1.35 4.80 -11.84
N PHE A 56 1.68 4.90 -13.12
CA PHE A 56 2.44 6.04 -13.62
C PHE A 56 1.99 6.47 -15.01
N VAL A 57 2.18 7.76 -15.27
CA VAL A 57 2.23 8.34 -16.61
C VAL A 57 3.47 9.22 -16.63
N ILE A 58 4.33 9.06 -17.64
CA ILE A 58 5.55 9.86 -17.74
C ILE A 58 5.20 11.35 -17.87
N LYS A 59 6.05 12.22 -17.32
CA LYS A 59 5.69 13.62 -17.03
C LYS A 59 5.19 14.39 -18.25
N GLU A 60 5.78 14.15 -19.42
CA GLU A 60 5.48 14.82 -20.68
C GLU A 60 4.08 14.48 -21.19
N TYR A 61 3.55 13.32 -20.82
CA TYR A 61 2.27 12.78 -21.29
C TYR A 61 1.11 13.08 -20.32
N ARG A 62 1.39 13.60 -19.12
CA ARG A 62 0.38 13.85 -18.08
C ARG A 62 -0.67 14.91 -18.45
N LYS A 63 -0.38 15.77 -19.43
CA LYS A 63 -1.38 16.72 -19.96
C LYS A 63 -2.53 16.01 -20.67
N ASN A 64 -2.27 14.82 -21.23
CA ASN A 64 -3.31 13.99 -21.80
C ASN A 64 -4.00 13.15 -20.71
N MET A 65 -5.06 13.72 -20.15
CA MET A 65 -5.89 13.07 -19.13
C MET A 65 -6.53 11.76 -19.59
N MET A 66 -6.60 11.49 -20.90
CA MET A 66 -7.22 10.27 -21.44
C MET A 66 -6.35 9.04 -21.20
N ILE A 67 -5.03 9.19 -21.12
CA ILE A 67 -4.09 8.07 -20.96
C ILE A 67 -4.42 7.27 -19.69
N LEU A 68 -4.48 7.94 -18.54
CA LEU A 68 -4.82 7.26 -17.28
C LEU A 68 -6.25 6.72 -17.30
N ARG A 69 -7.20 7.48 -17.82
CA ARG A 69 -8.62 7.10 -17.90
C ARG A 69 -8.80 5.81 -18.69
N ASP A 70 -8.18 5.74 -19.86
CA ASP A 70 -8.37 4.64 -20.80
C ASP A 70 -7.64 3.39 -20.31
N MET A 71 -6.46 3.53 -19.68
CA MET A 71 -5.81 2.41 -18.98
C MET A 71 -6.69 1.85 -17.86
N MET A 72 -7.22 2.71 -16.98
CA MET A 72 -8.07 2.30 -15.86
C MET A 72 -9.35 1.63 -16.36
N LYS A 73 -10.08 2.24 -17.30
CA LYS A 73 -11.32 1.67 -17.84
C LYS A 73 -11.12 0.32 -18.53
N LYS A 74 -10.03 0.15 -19.29
CA LYS A 74 -9.71 -1.13 -19.93
C LYS A 74 -9.39 -2.20 -18.88
N LEU A 75 -8.61 -1.86 -17.86
CA LEU A 75 -8.31 -2.75 -16.74
C LEU A 75 -9.57 -3.16 -15.98
N GLU A 76 -10.39 -2.19 -15.58
CA GLU A 76 -11.63 -2.43 -14.83
C GLU A 76 -12.60 -3.29 -15.64
N ALA A 77 -12.72 -3.06 -16.95
CA ALA A 77 -13.54 -3.89 -17.83
C ALA A 77 -13.06 -5.35 -17.82
N LYS A 78 -11.75 -5.57 -17.97
CA LYS A 78 -11.17 -6.92 -17.93
C LYS A 78 -11.35 -7.58 -16.56
N CYS A 79 -11.18 -6.83 -15.47
CA CYS A 79 -11.39 -7.32 -14.11
C CYS A 79 -12.85 -7.70 -13.82
N LYS A 80 -13.83 -7.00 -14.42
CA LYS A 80 -15.25 -7.31 -14.26
C LYS A 80 -15.63 -8.66 -14.88
N GLU A 81 -14.94 -9.09 -15.95
CA GLU A 81 -15.12 -10.43 -16.53
C GLU A 81 -14.78 -11.54 -15.51
N ASP A 82 -13.89 -11.25 -14.56
CA ASP A 82 -13.43 -12.17 -13.50
C ASP A 82 -14.17 -11.99 -12.15
N ASP A 83 -15.33 -11.34 -12.19
CA ASP A 83 -16.21 -11.07 -11.04
C ASP A 83 -15.61 -10.16 -9.97
N ILE A 84 -14.64 -9.31 -10.32
CA ILE A 84 -14.13 -8.28 -9.40
C ILE A 84 -15.19 -7.19 -9.24
N LYS A 85 -15.74 -7.06 -8.03
CA LYS A 85 -16.92 -6.25 -7.73
C LYS A 85 -16.60 -4.77 -7.52
N ALA A 86 -15.42 -4.47 -7.00
CA ALA A 86 -15.03 -3.12 -6.63
C ALA A 86 -13.50 -2.94 -6.69
N PHE A 87 -13.07 -1.69 -6.81
CA PHE A 87 -11.67 -1.31 -6.93
C PHE A 87 -11.25 -0.35 -5.83
N LEU A 88 -10.10 -0.61 -5.23
CA LEU A 88 -9.46 0.25 -4.23
C LEU A 88 -8.26 0.93 -4.85
N ALA A 89 -8.07 2.22 -4.55
CA ALA A 89 -6.88 2.95 -4.94
C ALA A 89 -6.48 3.90 -3.81
N VAL A 90 -5.18 4.12 -3.68
CA VAL A 90 -4.61 5.13 -2.77
C VAL A 90 -3.95 6.21 -3.63
N PRO A 91 -4.70 7.26 -4.04
CA PRO A 91 -4.14 8.32 -4.84
C PRO A 91 -3.16 9.17 -4.02
N ASN A 92 -2.15 9.73 -4.68
CA ASN A 92 -1.36 10.81 -4.09
C ASN A 92 -2.11 12.15 -4.21
N SER A 93 -1.63 13.18 -3.52
CA SER A 93 -2.24 14.53 -3.53
C SER A 93 -2.47 15.09 -4.93
N ASN A 94 -1.55 14.84 -5.86
CA ASN A 94 -1.64 15.31 -7.25
C ASN A 94 -2.71 14.59 -8.09
N SER A 95 -3.07 13.36 -7.71
CA SER A 95 -4.01 12.51 -8.48
C SER A 95 -5.37 12.37 -7.81
N LEU A 96 -5.52 12.74 -6.54
CA LEU A 96 -6.77 12.64 -5.79
C LEU A 96 -7.95 13.27 -6.54
N LEU A 97 -7.78 14.51 -7.02
CA LEU A 97 -8.83 15.21 -7.74
C LEU A 97 -9.22 14.50 -9.04
N TYR A 98 -8.25 13.88 -9.71
CA TYR A 98 -8.48 13.12 -10.93
C TYR A 98 -9.31 11.86 -10.64
N PHE A 99 -8.95 11.10 -9.61
CA PHE A 99 -9.70 9.91 -9.18
C PHE A 99 -11.17 10.26 -8.87
N LYS A 100 -11.40 11.33 -8.12
CA LYS A 100 -12.76 11.78 -7.76
C LYS A 100 -13.54 12.31 -8.95
N LYS A 101 -12.96 13.25 -9.72
CA LYS A 101 -13.72 13.98 -10.76
C LYS A 101 -13.80 13.23 -12.08
N ILE A 102 -12.75 12.53 -12.48
CA ILE A 102 -12.64 11.88 -13.81
C ILE A 102 -12.97 10.40 -13.73
N LEU A 103 -12.40 9.67 -12.77
CA LEU A 103 -12.66 8.23 -12.60
C LEU A 103 -13.91 7.94 -11.75
N LYS A 104 -14.47 8.95 -11.06
CA LYS A 104 -15.68 8.82 -10.22
C LYS A 104 -15.50 7.85 -9.06
N TYR A 105 -14.32 7.82 -8.47
CA TYR A 105 -14.06 7.08 -7.24
C TYR A 105 -14.58 7.85 -6.03
N ASP A 106 -15.14 7.13 -5.07
CA ASP A 106 -15.57 7.66 -3.78
C ASP A 106 -14.47 7.50 -2.72
N ASP A 107 -14.41 8.45 -1.79
CA ASP A 107 -13.55 8.35 -0.62
C ASP A 107 -14.21 7.42 0.42
N ILE A 108 -13.54 6.32 0.77
CA ILE A 108 -14.08 5.32 1.71
C ILE A 108 -13.35 5.32 3.06
N ALA A 109 -12.11 5.79 3.10
CA ALA A 109 -11.27 5.82 4.29
C ALA A 109 -10.04 6.71 4.07
N GLU A 110 -9.48 7.22 5.17
CA GLU A 110 -8.15 7.80 5.21
C GLU A 110 -7.15 6.76 5.72
N LEU A 111 -5.94 6.73 5.15
CA LEU A 111 -4.87 5.86 5.62
C LEU A 111 -3.93 6.67 6.52
N PRO A 112 -4.08 6.62 7.86
CA PRO A 112 -3.16 7.31 8.74
C PRO A 112 -1.77 6.67 8.63
N TYR A 113 -0.75 7.51 8.43
CA TYR A 113 0.64 7.09 8.39
C TYR A 113 1.37 7.65 9.61
N TYR A 114 2.07 6.79 10.34
CA TYR A 114 2.81 7.15 11.54
C TYR A 114 4.29 6.91 11.30
N ILE A 115 5.11 7.88 11.71
CA ILE A 115 6.57 7.80 11.63
C ILE A 115 7.12 7.90 13.04
N LEU A 116 7.94 6.92 13.42
CA LEU A 116 8.69 6.94 14.66
C LEU A 116 10.17 7.20 14.34
N PRO A 117 10.66 8.45 14.44
CA PRO A 117 12.05 8.74 14.15
C PRO A 117 12.92 8.12 15.26
N VAL A 118 13.79 7.17 14.92
CA VAL A 118 14.68 6.52 15.91
C VAL A 118 16.11 7.06 15.89
N SER A 119 16.45 7.89 14.90
CA SER A 119 17.77 8.53 14.78
C SER A 119 17.70 9.79 13.90
N ILE A 120 17.55 10.96 14.53
CA ILE A 120 17.51 12.24 13.82
C ILE A 120 18.87 12.59 13.21
N SER A 121 19.96 12.17 13.86
CA SER A 121 21.31 12.41 13.36
C SER A 121 21.52 11.77 11.98
N LYS A 122 20.96 10.57 11.76
CA LYS A 122 20.98 9.90 10.46
C LYS A 122 20.03 10.54 9.45
N ILE A 123 18.79 10.82 9.87
CA ILE A 123 17.78 11.46 9.00
C ILE A 123 18.29 12.80 8.46
N LEU A 124 18.88 13.64 9.32
CA LEU A 124 19.43 14.93 8.94
C LEU A 124 20.87 14.87 8.41
N LYS A 125 21.48 13.68 8.36
CA LYS A 125 22.88 13.45 7.97
C LYS A 125 23.88 14.34 8.76
N LYS A 126 23.60 14.56 10.05
CA LYS A 126 24.41 15.40 10.97
C LYS A 126 24.86 14.59 12.19
N PRO A 127 26.07 13.99 12.15
CA PRO A 127 26.59 13.17 13.24
C PRO A 127 26.75 13.90 14.57
N SER A 128 26.95 15.23 14.54
CA SER A 128 27.03 16.08 15.74
C SER A 128 25.76 16.04 16.60
N LEU A 129 24.61 15.65 16.03
CA LEU A 129 23.33 15.55 16.72
C LEU A 129 23.06 14.18 17.35
N LYS A 130 24.05 13.27 17.41
CA LYS A 130 23.86 11.90 17.90
C LYS A 130 23.32 11.82 19.34
N ILE A 131 23.62 12.81 20.19
CA ILE A 131 23.06 12.90 21.54
C ILE A 131 21.52 13.03 21.52
N LEU A 132 20.96 13.72 20.52
CA LEU A 132 19.51 13.87 20.37
C LEU A 132 18.83 12.54 20.05
N ASP A 133 19.52 11.59 19.41
CA ASP A 133 18.96 10.27 19.14
C ASP A 133 18.59 9.53 20.42
N PHE A 134 19.35 9.73 21.50
CA PHE A 134 19.04 9.13 22.80
C PHE A 134 17.74 9.70 23.38
N PHE A 135 17.62 11.02 23.42
CA PHE A 135 16.41 11.70 23.91
C PHE A 135 15.19 11.37 23.06
N ILE A 136 15.35 11.29 21.74
CA ILE A 136 14.27 10.91 20.81
C ILE A 136 13.82 9.47 21.07
N LYS A 137 14.73 8.54 21.31
CA LYS A 137 14.36 7.16 21.66
C LYS A 137 13.55 7.11 22.95
N ILE A 138 13.95 7.85 23.98
CA ILE A 138 13.19 7.94 25.24
C ILE A 138 11.79 8.51 24.98
N PHE A 139 11.72 9.64 24.25
CA PHE A 139 10.44 10.24 23.87
C PHE A 139 9.54 9.24 23.13
N CYS A 140 10.09 8.51 22.15
CA CYS A 140 9.36 7.50 21.39
C CYS A 140 8.85 6.36 22.29
N MET A 141 9.66 5.88 23.23
CA MET A 141 9.25 4.84 24.18
C MET A 141 8.11 5.33 25.10
N VAL A 142 8.24 6.55 25.64
CA VAL A 142 7.19 7.16 26.46
C VAL A 142 5.91 7.37 25.65
N ASN A 143 6.02 7.86 24.42
CA ASN A 143 4.87 8.08 23.55
C ASN A 143 4.13 6.76 23.22
N ILE A 144 4.85 5.68 22.90
CA ILE A 144 4.26 4.35 22.69
C ILE A 144 3.57 3.87 23.97
N PHE A 145 4.21 4.02 25.13
CA PHE A 145 3.66 3.62 26.40
C PHE A 145 2.36 4.36 26.73
N LEU A 146 2.34 5.68 26.57
CA LEU A 146 1.14 6.49 26.76
C LEU A 146 0.03 6.10 25.78
N ASN A 147 0.35 5.94 24.50
CA ASN A 147 -0.63 5.47 23.50
C ASN A 147 -1.24 4.11 23.87
N LYS A 148 -0.45 3.20 24.43
CA LYS A 148 -0.98 1.92 24.94
C LYS A 148 -1.98 2.13 26.08
N ILE A 149 -1.69 3.03 27.02
CA ILE A 149 -2.62 3.37 28.11
C ILE A 149 -3.90 3.97 27.53
N PHE A 150 -3.78 4.97 26.66
CA PHE A 150 -4.94 5.63 26.03
C PHE A 150 -5.77 4.64 25.20
N ALA A 151 -5.14 3.76 24.42
CA ALA A 151 -5.85 2.75 23.65
C ALA A 151 -6.66 1.81 24.57
N ASN A 152 -6.10 1.38 25.70
CA ASN A 152 -6.82 0.52 26.64
C ASN A 152 -7.98 1.22 27.36
N LEU A 153 -7.90 2.55 27.57
CA LEU A 153 -8.93 3.32 28.25
C LEU A 153 -10.05 3.76 27.30
N PHE A 154 -9.72 4.15 26.07
CA PHE A 154 -10.65 4.83 25.16
C PHE A 154 -11.06 3.97 23.95
N ASN A 155 -10.23 3.03 23.49
CA ASN A 155 -10.56 2.14 22.36
C ASN A 155 -11.11 0.79 22.83
N THR A 156 -12.14 0.83 23.69
CA THR A 156 -12.73 -0.39 24.28
C THR A 156 -13.61 -1.18 23.32
N ARG A 157 -13.96 -0.62 22.16
CA ARG A 157 -14.80 -1.29 21.15
C ARG A 157 -14.11 -1.30 19.80
N PRO A 158 -13.99 -2.47 19.15
CA PRO A 158 -13.48 -2.53 17.79
C PRO A 158 -14.45 -1.82 16.85
N GLU A 159 -13.92 -0.94 16.01
CA GLU A 159 -14.68 -0.28 14.96
C GLU A 159 -15.22 -1.33 13.98
N LYS A 160 -16.51 -1.23 13.62
CA LYS A 160 -17.10 -2.10 12.61
C LYS A 160 -16.63 -1.63 11.23
N LYS A 161 -15.64 -2.32 10.68
CA LYS A 161 -15.15 -2.08 9.32
C LYS A 161 -16.09 -2.72 8.31
N GLN A 162 -16.56 -1.92 7.34
CA GLN A 162 -17.45 -2.38 6.26
C GLN A 162 -16.72 -3.30 5.27
N TYR A 163 -15.45 -3.00 5.01
CA TYR A 163 -14.56 -3.79 4.16
C TYR A 163 -13.37 -4.28 4.99
N VAL A 164 -13.08 -5.58 4.90
CA VAL A 164 -11.94 -6.20 5.59
C VAL A 164 -11.27 -7.15 4.60
N VAL A 165 -9.95 -7.05 4.43
CA VAL A 165 -9.20 -8.05 3.64
C VAL A 165 -9.42 -9.43 4.26
N ASP A 166 -9.62 -10.47 3.45
CA ASP A 166 -9.65 -11.86 3.92
C ASP A 166 -8.25 -12.29 4.39
N TYR A 167 -7.92 -11.85 5.61
CA TYR A 167 -6.62 -12.04 6.23
C TYR A 167 -6.57 -13.41 6.90
N ASN A 168 -5.87 -14.35 6.28
CA ASN A 168 -5.67 -15.71 6.75
C ASN A 168 -4.22 -16.16 6.48
N THR A 169 -3.88 -17.37 6.91
CA THR A 169 -2.53 -17.92 6.76
C THR A 169 -2.10 -18.01 5.29
N ASP A 170 -3.01 -18.37 4.38
CA ASP A 170 -2.72 -18.46 2.95
C ASP A 170 -2.43 -17.07 2.36
N PHE A 171 -3.23 -16.06 2.75
CA PHE A 171 -2.98 -14.67 2.39
C PHE A 171 -1.59 -14.24 2.85
N ASN A 172 -1.19 -14.51 4.10
CA ASN A 172 0.13 -14.13 4.62
C ASN A 172 1.25 -14.83 3.85
N ASN A 173 1.13 -16.14 3.63
CA ASN A 173 2.12 -16.92 2.90
C ASN A 173 2.28 -16.39 1.47
N ASN A 174 1.18 -16.12 0.77
CA ASN A 174 1.26 -15.57 -0.59
C ASN A 174 1.82 -14.15 -0.59
N ARG A 175 1.36 -13.29 0.32
CA ARG A 175 1.70 -11.85 0.33
C ARG A 175 3.12 -11.56 0.81
N PHE A 176 3.63 -12.36 1.75
CA PHE A 176 4.87 -12.10 2.48
C PHE A 176 5.93 -13.20 2.34
N SER A 177 5.75 -14.20 1.48
CA SER A 177 6.75 -15.26 1.22
C SER A 177 8.04 -14.76 0.56
N HIS A 178 8.00 -13.64 -0.15
CA HIS A 178 9.18 -13.15 -0.87
C HIS A 178 10.29 -12.73 0.09
N SER A 179 11.55 -13.02 -0.27
CA SER A 179 12.74 -12.81 0.57
C SER A 179 13.01 -11.35 0.98
N ARG A 180 12.30 -10.39 0.40
CA ARG A 180 12.35 -8.98 0.82
C ARG A 180 11.67 -8.75 2.17
N TYR A 181 10.70 -9.60 2.52
CA TYR A 181 9.98 -9.53 3.78
C TYR A 181 10.75 -10.26 4.87
N LYS A 182 10.70 -9.71 6.07
CA LYS A 182 11.10 -10.36 7.31
C LYS A 182 9.86 -10.52 8.15
N THR A 183 9.62 -11.75 8.60
CA THR A 183 8.51 -12.06 9.50
C THR A 183 9.08 -12.44 10.86
N ILE A 184 8.55 -11.82 11.92
CA ILE A 184 8.86 -12.16 13.32
C ILE A 184 7.57 -12.45 14.05
N GLN A 185 7.63 -13.35 15.04
CA GLN A 185 6.51 -13.64 15.93
C GLN A 185 6.88 -13.27 17.36
N LYS A 186 6.01 -12.51 18.04
CA LYS A 186 6.21 -12.12 19.44
C LYS A 186 4.88 -11.99 20.14
N GLY A 187 4.71 -12.73 21.25
CA GLY A 187 3.49 -12.68 22.07
C GLY A 187 2.22 -13.12 21.32
N GLY A 188 2.33 -14.11 20.44
CA GLY A 188 1.21 -14.58 19.61
C GLY A 188 0.82 -13.66 18.45
N ILE A 189 1.57 -12.58 18.23
CA ILE A 189 1.36 -11.65 17.12
C ILE A 189 2.48 -11.83 16.09
N GLU A 190 2.09 -11.91 14.81
CA GLU A 190 2.99 -11.96 13.67
C GLU A 190 3.20 -10.56 13.08
N PHE A 191 4.45 -10.22 12.76
CA PHE A 191 4.82 -8.95 12.15
C PHE A 191 5.64 -9.22 10.89
N SER A 192 5.16 -8.79 9.74
CA SER A 192 5.88 -8.84 8.46
C SER A 192 6.29 -7.42 8.03
N TYR A 193 7.58 -7.21 7.77
CA TYR A 193 8.13 -5.90 7.43
C TYR A 193 9.26 -6.00 6.40
N THR A 194 9.58 -4.88 5.76
CA THR A 194 10.74 -4.76 4.85
C THR A 194 11.71 -3.72 5.42
N ILE A 195 13.01 -3.94 5.24
CA ILE A 195 14.01 -2.91 5.51
C ILE A 195 14.33 -2.23 4.18
N TYR A 196 14.06 -0.93 4.11
CA TYR A 196 14.33 -0.10 2.95
C TYR A 196 15.46 0.87 3.27
N ASN A 197 16.34 1.12 2.31
CA ASN A 197 17.39 2.12 2.43
C ASN A 197 16.96 3.40 1.73
N GLU A 198 16.53 4.39 2.52
CA GLU A 198 16.17 5.72 2.05
C GLU A 198 17.40 6.62 2.16
N ASP A 199 18.10 6.87 1.05
CA ASP A 199 19.24 7.78 0.96
C ASP A 199 20.36 7.57 2.00
N GLY A 200 20.65 6.31 2.34
CA GLY A 200 21.67 5.92 3.31
C GLY A 200 21.12 5.68 4.73
N VAL A 201 19.82 5.85 4.94
CA VAL A 201 19.12 5.57 6.20
C VAL A 201 18.35 4.25 6.06
N LYS A 202 18.64 3.29 6.95
CA LYS A 202 17.96 2.00 7.06
C LYS A 202 17.19 1.88 8.36
#